data_AF-A0A1V4X7J4-F1
#
_entry.id   AF-A0A1V4X7J4-F1
#
_cell.length_a   1.000
_cell.length_b   1.000
_cell.length_c   1.000
_cell.angle_alpha   90.00
_cell.angle_beta   90.00
_cell.angle_gamma   90.00
#
_symmetry.space_group_name_H-M   'P 1'
#
loop_
_entity.id
_entity.type
_entity.pdbx_description
1 polymer ?
#
loop_
_entity_poly.entity_id
_entity_poly.type
_entity_poly.pdbx_seq_one_letter_code
_entity_poly.pdbx_strand_id
1 'polypeptide(L)'
;MKKYIALSMREYPEDFLYNRDLKRERLSELSANITMLSRQITAVERAIRWKHPCSPEMFQDSKFMTAERKKKTLRQWDTFIKGGFSSHLFTQAIYYHLHQHCRFIAHYNRMGFYSTYWNDDFVAFVKRTGMVVRPVPEAFVNWEEFLFTFDCLGEWVDMSATMLYSLKTHLSSTLRELKDEVVDTFHHDVERLYPLHLEERKRLAAEADEYRKKVVELTTKLDDMDIDSFLEEQSAYYKELFPSLDPADFAEAGMVSNLC
;
A
#
# COMPACT_ATOMS: atom_id res chain seq x y z
N MET A 1 6.36 -8.76 22.60
CA MET A 1 6.04 -8.16 21.28
C MET A 1 4.54 -7.98 21.16
N LYS A 2 4.06 -6.73 21.14
CA LYS A 2 2.66 -6.45 20.81
C LYS A 2 2.49 -6.72 19.32
N LYS A 3 1.52 -7.56 18.95
CA LYS A 3 1.15 -7.80 17.57
C LYS A 3 0.24 -6.65 17.19
N TYR A 4 0.62 -5.84 16.21
CA TYR A 4 -0.19 -4.72 15.76
C TYR A 4 -0.92 -5.12 14.49
N ILE A 5 -2.19 -4.75 14.37
CA ILE A 5 -2.71 -4.44 13.03
C ILE A 5 -1.94 -3.20 12.62
N ALA A 6 -1.08 -3.37 11.62
CA ALA A 6 -0.30 -2.30 11.04
C ALA A 6 -1.24 -1.16 10.68
N LEU A 7 -0.98 0.03 11.21
CA LEU A 7 -1.34 1.34 10.64
C LEU A 7 -0.40 2.41 11.23
N SER A 8 0.84 2.02 11.54
CA SER A 8 1.88 2.94 12.03
C SER A 8 3.23 2.24 11.99
N MET A 9 4.18 2.90 11.32
CA MET A 9 5.62 2.59 11.25
C MET A 9 6.33 2.43 12.61
N ARG A 10 5.62 2.33 13.74
CA ARG A 10 6.24 2.28 15.06
C ARG A 10 6.60 0.87 15.49
N GLU A 11 5.90 -0.16 15.03
CA GLU A 11 6.08 -1.54 15.50
C GLU A 11 5.74 -2.59 14.42
N TYR A 12 6.68 -2.88 13.53
CA TYR A 12 6.63 -4.04 12.63
C TYR A 12 7.42 -5.24 13.18
N PRO A 13 7.13 -6.48 12.76
CA PRO A 13 8.04 -7.59 12.94
C PRO A 13 9.42 -7.24 12.36
N GLU A 14 10.49 -7.71 13.02
CA GLU A 14 11.83 -7.69 12.43
C GLU A 14 11.75 -8.29 11.00
N ASP A 15 12.39 -7.64 10.04
CA ASP A 15 12.39 -7.96 8.60
C ASP A 15 11.17 -7.58 7.74
N PHE A 16 10.16 -6.88 8.26
CA PHE A 16 8.97 -6.49 7.45
C PHE A 16 9.32 -5.78 6.13
N LEU A 17 10.22 -4.79 6.17
CA LEU A 17 10.62 -4.02 4.98
C LEU A 17 11.39 -4.87 3.94
N TYR A 18 12.00 -5.97 4.39
CA TYR A 18 12.82 -6.85 3.56
C TYR A 18 12.04 -8.08 3.06
N ASN A 19 10.98 -8.48 3.75
CA ASN A 19 10.11 -9.58 3.35
C ASN A 19 9.12 -9.13 2.27
N ARG A 20 9.34 -9.60 1.04
CA ARG A 20 8.54 -9.22 -0.13
C ARG A 20 7.07 -9.63 0.00
N ASP A 21 6.79 -10.77 0.61
CA ASP A 21 5.43 -11.31 0.71
C ASP A 21 4.63 -10.55 1.76
N LEU A 22 5.21 -10.31 2.94
CA LEU A 22 4.58 -9.49 3.99
C LEU A 22 4.32 -8.05 3.52
N LYS A 23 5.29 -7.45 2.82
CA LYS A 23 5.12 -6.10 2.25
C LYS A 23 4.03 -6.07 1.18
N ARG A 24 3.95 -7.08 0.30
CA ARG A 24 2.92 -7.18 -0.73
C ARG A 24 1.53 -7.31 -0.12
N GLU A 25 1.37 -8.21 0.85
CA GLU A 25 0.12 -8.40 1.57
C GLU A 25 -0.35 -7.09 2.21
N ARG A 26 0.58 -6.39 2.88
CA ARG A 26 0.29 -5.09 3.49
C ARG A 26 -0.11 -4.02 2.49
N LEU A 27 0.59 -3.90 1.36
CA LEU A 27 0.22 -2.94 0.31
C LEU A 27 -1.16 -3.23 -0.29
N SER A 28 -1.52 -4.52 -0.41
CA SER A 28 -2.85 -4.94 -0.83
C SER A 28 -3.92 -4.54 0.20
N GLU A 29 -3.65 -4.76 1.48
CA GLU A 29 -4.53 -4.33 2.58
C GLU A 29 -4.73 -2.81 2.61
N LEU A 30 -3.64 -2.04 2.53
CA LEU A 30 -3.66 -0.58 2.46
C LEU A 30 -4.50 -0.09 1.27
N SER A 31 -4.34 -0.71 0.09
CA SER A 31 -5.11 -0.36 -1.11
C SER A 31 -6.62 -0.57 -0.91
N ALA A 32 -7.02 -1.72 -0.35
CA ALA A 32 -8.41 -2.02 -0.04
C ALA A 32 -8.99 -1.04 0.99
N ASN A 33 -8.23 -0.76 2.04
CA ASN A 33 -8.64 0.14 3.12
C ASN A 33 -8.78 1.59 2.66
N ILE A 34 -7.81 2.11 1.91
CA ILE A 34 -7.86 3.45 1.30
C ILE A 34 -9.09 3.59 0.41
N THR A 35 -9.37 2.58 -0.42
CA THR A 35 -10.54 2.57 -1.30
C THR A 35 -11.84 2.63 -0.50
N MET A 36 -11.98 1.80 0.53
CA MET A 36 -13.20 1.76 1.33
C MET A 36 -13.38 3.04 2.17
N LEU A 37 -12.34 3.55 2.81
CA LEU A 37 -12.40 4.82 3.55
C LEU A 37 -12.80 5.98 2.64
N SER A 38 -12.29 6.01 1.41
CA SER A 38 -12.67 7.04 0.43
C SER A 38 -14.17 6.96 0.07
N ARG A 39 -14.72 5.76 -0.05
CA ARG A 39 -16.17 5.55 -0.27
C ARG A 39 -16.98 6.02 0.94
N GLN A 40 -16.57 5.63 2.15
CA GLN A 40 -17.22 6.05 3.40
C GLN A 40 -17.23 7.57 3.53
N ILE A 41 -16.08 8.25 3.37
CA ILE A 41 -15.97 9.70 3.41
C ILE A 41 -16.91 10.36 2.41
N THR A 42 -16.89 9.88 1.16
CA THR A 42 -17.79 10.39 0.09
C THR A 42 -19.25 10.29 0.49
N ALA A 43 -19.65 9.19 1.13
CA ALA A 43 -21.03 9.01 1.56
C ALA A 43 -21.39 9.88 2.77
N VAL A 44 -20.48 10.04 3.74
CA VAL A 44 -20.68 10.99 4.85
C VAL A 44 -20.83 12.41 4.29
N GLU A 45 -20.02 12.80 3.31
CA GLU A 45 -20.12 14.10 2.63
C GLU A 45 -21.47 14.30 1.94
N ARG A 46 -22.01 13.26 1.29
CA ARG A 46 -23.36 13.31 0.73
C ARG A 46 -24.41 13.49 1.82
N ALA A 47 -24.29 12.77 2.95
CA ALA A 47 -25.24 12.82 4.06
C ALA A 47 -25.26 14.18 4.79
N ILE A 48 -24.16 14.93 4.76
CA ILE A 48 -24.03 16.25 5.39
C ILE A 48 -24.08 17.42 4.40
N ARG A 49 -24.27 17.19 3.09
CA ARG A 49 -24.15 18.22 2.04
C ARG A 49 -24.90 19.53 2.34
N TRP A 50 -26.08 19.42 2.96
CA TRP A 50 -26.95 20.55 3.29
C TRP A 50 -27.09 20.78 4.79
N LYS A 51 -26.20 20.18 5.58
CA LYS A 51 -26.21 20.25 7.04
C LYS A 51 -24.95 20.96 7.52
N HIS A 52 -25.11 21.86 8.47
CA HIS A 52 -23.99 22.57 9.08
C HIS A 52 -23.76 22.03 10.49
N PRO A 53 -22.50 21.79 10.88
CA PRO A 53 -22.19 21.39 12.25
C PRO A 53 -22.45 22.58 13.17
N CYS A 54 -22.96 22.30 14.36
CA CYS A 54 -23.25 23.31 15.37
C CYS A 54 -22.25 23.14 16.53
N SER A 55 -21.73 24.24 17.06
CA SER A 55 -20.84 24.17 18.21
C SER A 55 -21.59 23.57 19.40
N PRO A 56 -20.95 22.70 20.22
CA PRO A 56 -21.60 22.14 21.40
C PRO A 56 -22.24 23.17 22.33
N GLU A 57 -21.66 24.37 22.42
CA GLU A 57 -22.16 25.47 23.26
C GLU A 57 -23.42 26.15 22.72
N MET A 58 -23.75 25.94 21.45
CA MET A 58 -24.93 26.52 20.81
C MET A 58 -26.17 25.60 20.91
N PHE A 59 -26.01 24.37 21.41
CA PHE A 59 -27.17 23.49 21.58
C PHE A 59 -28.17 24.08 22.55
N GLN A 60 -29.44 24.00 22.14
CA GLN A 60 -30.58 24.37 22.96
C GLN A 60 -31.24 23.13 23.54
N ASP A 61 -31.91 23.32 24.67
CA ASP A 61 -32.81 22.33 25.22
C ASP A 61 -33.91 21.98 24.20
N SER A 62 -34.22 20.70 24.14
CA SER A 62 -35.20 20.09 23.25
C SER A 62 -36.28 19.42 24.09
N LYS A 63 -37.42 19.11 23.48
CA LYS A 63 -38.51 18.38 24.16
C LYS A 63 -38.04 17.08 24.81
N PHE A 64 -37.02 16.42 24.24
CA PHE A 64 -36.57 15.10 24.66
C PHE A 64 -35.13 15.07 25.21
N MET A 65 -34.33 16.13 25.00
CA MET A 65 -32.93 16.16 25.44
C MET A 65 -32.45 17.58 25.74
N THR A 66 -31.90 17.77 26.94
CA THR A 66 -31.25 19.02 27.32
C THR A 66 -29.96 19.26 26.52
N ALA A 67 -29.55 20.52 26.39
CA ALA A 67 -28.30 20.92 25.77
C ALA A 67 -27.10 20.19 26.39
N GLU A 68 -27.04 20.09 27.73
CA GLU A 68 -25.98 19.38 28.44
C GLU A 68 -25.95 17.88 28.12
N ARG A 69 -27.12 17.24 27.96
CA ARG A 69 -27.18 15.85 27.48
C ARG A 69 -26.66 15.74 26.05
N LYS A 70 -27.04 16.64 25.13
CA LYS A 70 -26.53 16.66 23.74
C LYS A 70 -25.01 16.78 23.70
N LYS A 71 -24.44 17.72 24.47
CA LYS A 71 -22.98 17.89 24.63
C LYS A 71 -22.32 16.61 25.12
N LYS A 72 -22.88 15.98 26.16
CA LYS A 72 -22.34 14.72 26.72
C LYS A 72 -22.35 13.59 25.69
N THR A 73 -23.45 13.41 24.95
CA THR A 73 -23.54 12.38 23.90
C THR A 73 -22.53 12.61 22.79
N LEU A 74 -22.31 13.87 22.37
CA LEU A 74 -21.29 14.19 21.37
C LEU A 74 -19.85 13.91 21.85
N ARG A 75 -19.54 14.18 23.12
CA ARG A 75 -18.23 13.80 23.70
C ARG A 75 -18.04 12.28 23.73
N GLN A 76 -19.08 11.54 24.07
CA GLN A 76 -19.05 10.08 24.06
C GLN A 76 -18.91 9.54 22.64
N TRP A 77 -19.57 10.16 21.67
CA TRP A 77 -19.45 9.85 20.24
C TRP A 77 -18.02 10.05 19.74
N ASP A 78 -17.41 11.20 20.04
CA ASP A 78 -16.02 11.47 19.69
C ASP A 78 -15.05 10.48 20.35
N THR A 79 -15.30 10.11 21.61
CA THR A 79 -14.53 9.07 22.32
C THR A 79 -14.68 7.69 21.65
N PHE A 80 -15.89 7.33 21.24
CA PHE A 80 -16.20 6.07 20.56
C PHE A 80 -15.47 5.98 19.22
N ILE A 81 -15.52 7.05 18.41
CA ILE A 81 -14.80 7.13 17.14
C ILE A 81 -13.29 7.02 17.37
N LYS A 82 -12.72 7.87 18.24
CA LYS A 82 -11.28 7.89 18.53
C LYS A 82 -10.77 6.59 19.13
N GLY A 83 -11.63 5.86 19.84
CA GLY A 83 -11.35 4.54 20.38
C GLY A 83 -11.51 3.40 19.38
N GLY A 84 -11.52 3.68 18.07
CA GLY A 84 -11.58 2.67 17.02
C GLY A 84 -12.92 1.96 16.97
N PHE A 85 -14.02 2.65 17.32
CA PHE A 85 -15.36 2.09 17.38
C PHE A 85 -15.52 0.92 18.36
N SER A 86 -14.78 0.89 19.46
CA SER A 86 -14.88 -0.23 20.40
C SER A 86 -16.25 -0.32 21.10
N SER A 87 -16.82 -1.53 21.17
CA SER A 87 -18.16 -1.79 21.72
C SER A 87 -18.38 -1.26 23.14
N HIS A 88 -17.36 -1.32 24.00
CA HIS A 88 -17.44 -0.78 25.37
C HIS A 88 -17.57 0.76 25.43
N LEU A 89 -17.11 1.47 24.39
CA LEU A 89 -17.26 2.92 24.23
C LEU A 89 -18.57 3.30 23.54
N PHE A 90 -19.28 2.34 22.94
CA PHE A 90 -20.61 2.55 22.38
C PHE A 90 -21.67 2.68 23.49
N THR A 91 -21.73 3.86 24.10
CA THR A 91 -22.55 4.09 25.30
C THR A 91 -24.06 4.04 25.02
N GLN A 92 -24.85 3.85 26.07
CA GLN A 92 -26.31 3.91 26.00
C GLN A 92 -26.84 5.23 25.43
N ALA A 93 -26.16 6.35 25.69
CA ALA A 93 -26.58 7.66 25.21
C ALA A 93 -26.39 7.82 23.70
N ILE A 94 -25.31 7.26 23.14
CA ILE A 94 -25.10 7.19 21.68
C ILE A 94 -26.21 6.34 21.06
N TYR A 95 -26.41 5.13 21.58
CA TYR A 95 -27.44 4.23 21.09
C TYR A 95 -28.83 4.86 21.13
N TYR A 96 -29.24 5.48 22.24
CA TYR A 96 -30.55 6.13 22.32
C TYR A 96 -30.70 7.27 21.33
N HIS A 97 -29.66 8.06 21.07
CA HIS A 97 -29.73 9.10 20.06
C HIS A 97 -29.93 8.52 18.65
N LEU A 98 -29.10 7.54 18.27
CA LEU A 98 -29.18 6.90 16.96
C LEU A 98 -30.49 6.14 16.76
N HIS A 99 -30.96 5.46 17.79
CA HIS A 99 -32.19 4.66 17.72
C HIS A 99 -33.46 5.51 17.79
N GLN A 100 -33.55 6.48 18.71
CA GLN A 100 -34.81 7.20 18.97
C GLN A 100 -34.98 8.47 18.13
N HIS A 101 -33.88 9.09 17.69
CA HIS A 101 -33.92 10.42 17.08
C HIS A 101 -33.50 10.42 15.61
N CYS A 102 -33.07 9.28 15.09
CA CYS A 102 -32.48 9.15 13.77
C CYS A 102 -33.12 7.95 13.03
N ARG A 103 -34.37 8.19 12.56
CA ARG A 103 -35.31 7.35 11.75
C ARG A 103 -35.39 5.82 12.01
N PHE A 104 -34.69 5.27 13.00
CA PHE A 104 -34.50 3.83 13.17
C PHE A 104 -35.53 3.21 14.11
N ILE A 105 -36.59 2.63 13.55
CA ILE A 105 -37.67 1.99 14.32
C ILE A 105 -37.28 0.53 14.64
N ALA A 106 -36.85 0.36 15.89
CA ALA A 106 -37.08 -0.76 16.83
C ALA A 106 -37.04 -2.22 16.33
N HIS A 107 -35.85 -2.83 16.20
CA HIS A 107 -35.71 -4.30 16.28
C HIS A 107 -34.49 -4.82 17.07
N TYR A 108 -33.62 -3.96 17.62
CA TYR A 108 -32.40 -4.40 18.30
C TYR A 108 -32.13 -3.67 19.61
N ASN A 109 -31.67 -4.41 20.63
CA ASN A 109 -31.02 -3.82 21.80
C ASN A 109 -29.67 -3.17 21.41
N ARG A 110 -29.02 -2.45 22.33
CA ARG A 110 -27.75 -1.75 22.07
C ARG A 110 -26.68 -2.64 21.42
N MET A 111 -26.56 -3.90 21.85
CA MET A 111 -25.56 -4.84 21.34
C MET A 111 -25.92 -5.34 19.94
N GLY A 112 -27.19 -5.63 19.68
CA GLY A 112 -27.67 -5.99 18.34
C GLY A 112 -27.44 -4.84 17.36
N PHE A 113 -27.77 -3.60 17.74
CA PHE A 113 -27.51 -2.41 16.92
C PHE A 113 -26.02 -2.26 16.61
N TYR A 114 -25.16 -2.43 17.62
CA TYR A 114 -23.71 -2.37 17.41
C TYR A 114 -23.25 -3.45 16.44
N SER A 115 -23.66 -4.71 16.64
CA SER A 115 -23.23 -5.85 15.83
C SER A 115 -23.71 -5.77 14.37
N THR A 116 -24.82 -5.07 14.11
CA THR A 116 -25.32 -4.84 12.75
C THR A 116 -24.40 -3.92 11.97
N TYR A 117 -23.87 -2.86 12.58
CA TYR A 117 -23.11 -1.83 11.87
C TYR A 117 -21.60 -1.95 12.05
N TRP A 118 -21.17 -2.56 13.14
CA TRP A 118 -19.78 -2.79 13.47
C TRP A 118 -19.48 -4.27 13.65
N ASN A 119 -18.32 -4.69 13.14
CA ASN A 119 -17.87 -6.08 13.21
C ASN A 119 -17.32 -6.40 14.61
N ASP A 120 -18.20 -6.81 15.53
CA ASP A 120 -17.83 -7.12 16.92
C ASP A 120 -16.84 -8.30 17.00
N ASP A 121 -16.92 -9.27 16.09
CA ASP A 121 -15.98 -10.39 16.01
C ASP A 121 -14.56 -9.94 15.67
N PHE A 122 -14.43 -9.02 14.71
CA PHE A 122 -13.15 -8.39 14.37
C PHE A 122 -12.61 -7.59 15.55
N VAL A 123 -13.42 -6.73 16.16
CA VAL A 123 -13.02 -5.92 17.33
C VAL A 123 -12.61 -6.81 18.52
N ALA A 124 -13.34 -7.91 18.76
CA ALA A 124 -13.04 -8.88 19.81
C ALA A 124 -11.80 -9.73 19.51
N PHE A 125 -11.55 -10.08 18.25
CA PHE A 125 -10.33 -10.74 17.80
C PHE A 125 -9.10 -9.87 18.06
N VAL A 126 -9.14 -8.61 17.62
CA VAL A 126 -8.07 -7.62 17.79
C VAL A 126 -7.75 -7.39 19.27
N LYS A 127 -8.77 -7.35 20.13
CA LYS A 127 -8.58 -7.22 21.58
C LYS A 127 -7.92 -8.46 22.19
N ARG A 128 -8.32 -9.67 21.77
CA ARG A 128 -7.77 -10.96 22.27
C ARG A 128 -6.30 -11.15 21.89
N THR A 129 -5.89 -10.61 20.75
CA THR A 129 -4.51 -10.68 20.26
C THR A 129 -3.61 -9.58 20.80
N GLY A 130 -4.15 -8.64 21.59
CA GLY A 130 -3.42 -7.47 22.09
C GLY A 130 -3.11 -6.44 21.01
N MET A 131 -3.81 -6.50 19.88
CA MET A 131 -3.71 -5.57 18.77
C MET A 131 -4.47 -4.27 19.09
N VAL A 132 -4.00 -3.15 18.53
CA VAL A 132 -4.70 -1.86 18.63
C VAL A 132 -5.73 -1.78 17.51
N VAL A 133 -7.01 -1.63 17.88
CA VAL A 133 -8.09 -1.36 16.90
C VAL A 133 -7.90 0.07 16.39
N ARG A 134 -7.53 0.21 15.13
CA ARG A 134 -7.78 1.44 14.38
C ARG A 134 -9.03 1.22 13.51
N PRO A 135 -9.71 2.27 13.05
CA PRO A 135 -10.87 2.14 12.17
C PRO A 135 -10.41 1.69 10.78
N VAL A 136 -10.00 0.43 10.69
CA VAL A 136 -9.93 -0.28 9.43
C VAL A 136 -11.38 -0.42 8.97
N PRO A 137 -11.70 -0.19 7.69
CA PRO A 137 -13.07 -0.27 7.18
C PRO A 137 -13.81 -1.58 7.52
N GLU A 138 -13.10 -2.67 7.83
CA GLU A 138 -13.66 -3.93 8.34
C GLU A 138 -14.36 -3.81 9.70
N ALA A 139 -14.06 -2.78 10.49
CA ALA A 139 -14.76 -2.52 11.75
C ALA A 139 -16.15 -1.91 11.54
N PHE A 140 -16.43 -1.27 10.39
CA PHE A 140 -17.66 -0.54 10.11
C PHE A 140 -18.28 -1.02 8.79
N VAL A 141 -18.93 -2.18 8.85
CA VAL A 141 -19.27 -3.03 7.68
C VAL A 141 -20.53 -2.58 6.94
N ASN A 142 -21.58 -2.15 7.65
CA ASN A 142 -22.86 -1.74 7.06
C ASN A 142 -23.03 -0.21 7.07
N TRP A 143 -21.96 0.49 6.73
CA TRP A 143 -21.88 1.94 6.86
C TRP A 143 -22.86 2.70 5.96
N GLU A 144 -23.21 2.15 4.79
CA GLU A 144 -24.21 2.77 3.90
C GLU A 144 -25.58 2.84 4.58
N GLU A 145 -26.04 1.70 5.11
CA GLU A 145 -27.29 1.61 5.86
C GLU A 145 -27.24 2.45 7.14
N PHE A 146 -26.10 2.43 7.85
CA PHE A 146 -25.91 3.27 9.02
C PHE A 146 -26.09 4.76 8.70
N LEU A 147 -25.55 5.27 7.58
CA LEU A 147 -25.68 6.68 7.24
C LEU A 147 -27.12 7.08 6.90
N PHE A 148 -27.96 6.17 6.43
CA PHE A 148 -29.40 6.42 6.28
C PHE A 148 -30.09 6.72 7.61
N THR A 149 -29.56 6.22 8.74
CA THR A 149 -30.12 6.56 10.06
C THR A 149 -29.98 8.05 10.38
N PHE A 150 -28.95 8.72 9.86
CA PHE A 150 -28.69 10.15 10.12
C PHE A 150 -29.56 11.14 9.32
N ASP A 151 -30.61 10.65 8.65
CA ASP A 151 -31.63 11.50 8.04
C ASP A 151 -32.60 12.08 9.10
N CYS A 152 -32.02 12.71 10.12
CA CYS A 152 -32.75 13.26 11.26
C CYS A 152 -33.30 14.65 10.88
N LEU A 153 -34.55 14.94 11.24
CA LEU A 153 -35.27 16.19 10.94
C LEU A 153 -35.46 17.04 12.20
N GLY A 154 -35.73 18.34 12.02
CA GLY A 154 -36.07 19.26 13.10
C GLY A 154 -34.92 19.52 14.08
N GLU A 155 -35.20 19.45 15.38
CA GLU A 155 -34.26 19.81 16.47
C GLU A 155 -33.00 18.94 16.60
N TRP A 156 -32.90 17.87 15.80
CA TRP A 156 -31.77 16.92 15.80
C TRP A 156 -30.78 17.12 14.66
N VAL A 157 -31.13 17.97 13.67
CA VAL A 157 -30.29 18.20 12.47
C VAL A 157 -28.88 18.62 12.87
N ASP A 158 -28.77 19.60 13.76
CA ASP A 158 -27.49 20.16 14.21
C ASP A 158 -26.60 19.13 14.91
N MET A 159 -27.18 18.36 15.83
CA MET A 159 -26.44 17.32 16.57
C MET A 159 -25.99 16.20 15.64
N SER A 160 -26.87 15.74 14.75
CA SER A 160 -26.59 14.69 13.77
C SER A 160 -25.53 15.11 12.77
N ALA A 161 -25.61 16.36 12.30
CA ALA A 161 -24.59 16.97 11.45
C ALA A 161 -23.23 16.96 12.17
N THR A 162 -23.19 17.46 13.41
CA THR A 162 -21.97 17.51 14.22
C THR A 162 -21.34 16.13 14.43
N MET A 163 -22.17 15.09 14.68
CA MET A 163 -21.70 13.71 14.76
C MET A 163 -21.07 13.22 13.45
N LEU A 164 -21.72 13.46 12.32
CA LEU A 164 -21.21 13.07 11.00
C LEU A 164 -19.95 13.85 10.60
N TYR A 165 -19.84 15.13 10.96
CA TYR A 165 -18.61 15.90 10.75
C TYR A 165 -17.45 15.34 11.58
N SER A 166 -17.67 14.97 12.84
CA SER A 166 -16.66 14.29 13.67
C SER A 166 -16.22 12.95 13.06
N LEU A 167 -17.18 12.16 12.58
CA LEU A 167 -16.90 10.91 11.85
C LEU A 167 -16.06 11.17 10.60
N LYS A 168 -16.47 12.11 9.74
CA LYS A 168 -15.74 12.51 8.53
C LYS A 168 -14.30 12.91 8.88
N THR A 169 -14.11 13.79 9.85
CA THR A 169 -12.78 14.27 10.25
C THR A 169 -11.88 13.10 10.66
N HIS A 170 -12.42 12.14 11.42
CA HIS A 170 -11.65 10.98 11.84
C HIS A 170 -11.31 10.03 10.69
N LEU A 171 -12.28 9.72 9.82
CA LEU A 171 -12.06 8.89 8.63
C LEU A 171 -11.02 9.53 7.70
N SER A 172 -11.09 10.85 7.49
CA SER A 172 -10.12 11.60 6.68
C SER A 172 -8.72 11.61 7.31
N SER A 173 -8.60 11.75 8.63
CA SER A 173 -7.30 11.66 9.31
C SER A 173 -6.70 10.27 9.13
N THR A 174 -7.51 9.22 9.32
CA THR A 174 -7.08 7.83 9.11
C THR A 174 -6.64 7.60 7.67
N LEU A 175 -7.43 8.05 6.68
CA LEU A 175 -7.10 7.95 5.26
C LEU A 175 -5.74 8.60 4.94
N ARG A 176 -5.44 9.75 5.54
CA ARG A 176 -4.15 10.42 5.38
C ARG A 176 -3.02 9.57 5.96
N GLU A 177 -3.16 9.07 7.18
CA GLU A 177 -2.17 8.19 7.80
C GLU A 177 -1.87 6.95 6.93
N LEU A 178 -2.89 6.37 6.29
CA LEU A 178 -2.69 5.23 5.38
C LEU A 178 -1.90 5.60 4.13
N LYS A 179 -2.19 6.77 3.55
CA LYS A 179 -1.49 7.27 2.37
C LYS A 179 -0.03 7.59 2.70
N ASP A 180 0.21 8.20 3.85
CA ASP A 180 1.56 8.51 4.32
C ASP A 180 2.38 7.22 4.47
N GLU A 181 1.79 6.14 4.99
CA GLU A 181 2.45 4.83 5.09
C GLU A 181 2.85 4.25 3.72
N VAL A 182 2.00 4.41 2.70
CA VAL A 182 2.31 3.99 1.32
C VAL A 182 3.48 4.81 0.77
N VAL A 183 3.48 6.12 1.00
CA VAL A 183 4.54 7.03 0.55
C VAL A 183 5.87 6.69 1.23
N ASP A 184 5.88 6.46 2.54
CA ASP A 184 7.07 6.08 3.29
C ASP A 184 7.63 4.74 2.80
N THR A 185 6.76 3.75 2.56
CA THR A 185 7.16 2.44 2.02
C THR A 185 7.78 2.59 0.63
N PHE A 186 7.19 3.44 -0.23
CA PHE A 186 7.71 3.72 -1.56
C PHE A 186 9.07 4.42 -1.51
N HIS A 187 9.22 5.45 -0.65
CA HIS A 187 10.50 6.14 -0.48
C HIS A 187 11.60 5.18 -0.02
N HIS A 188 11.31 4.30 0.95
CA HIS A 188 12.25 3.29 1.39
C HIS A 188 12.69 2.36 0.24
N ASP A 189 11.75 1.91 -0.58
CA ASP A 189 12.06 1.08 -1.75
C ASP A 189 12.93 1.81 -2.76
N VAL A 190 12.63 3.09 -3.06
CA VAL A 190 13.43 3.90 -3.98
C VAL A 190 14.84 4.13 -3.45
N GLU A 191 14.99 4.53 -2.19
CA GLU A 191 16.29 4.77 -1.55
C GLU A 191 17.17 3.52 -1.57
N ARG A 192 16.58 2.34 -1.41
CA ARG A 192 17.30 1.06 -1.47
C ARG A 192 17.60 0.61 -2.90
N LEU A 193 16.65 0.73 -3.82
CA LEU A 193 16.80 0.23 -5.19
C LEU A 193 17.69 1.12 -6.05
N TYR A 194 17.76 2.42 -5.73
CA TYR A 194 18.52 3.37 -6.54
C TYR A 194 20.03 3.10 -6.57
N PRO A 195 20.72 2.84 -5.43
CA PRO A 195 22.12 2.43 -5.43
C PRO A 195 22.36 1.12 -6.20
N LEU A 196 21.50 0.13 -6.03
CA LEU A 196 21.59 -1.17 -6.72
C LEU A 196 21.48 -1.00 -8.24
N HIS A 197 20.57 -0.15 -8.69
CA HIS A 197 20.44 0.19 -10.10
C HIS A 197 21.70 0.90 -10.64
N LEU A 198 22.31 1.81 -9.86
CA LEU A 198 23.56 2.48 -10.25
C LEU A 198 24.72 1.49 -10.37
N GLU A 199 24.85 0.54 -9.44
CA GLU A 199 25.86 -0.51 -9.49
C GLU A 199 25.67 -1.41 -10.72
N GLU A 200 24.43 -1.84 -10.98
CA GLU A 200 24.10 -2.65 -12.15
C GLU A 200 24.42 -1.90 -13.45
N ARG A 201 24.09 -0.62 -13.54
CA ARG A 201 24.44 0.21 -14.70
C ARG A 201 25.95 0.30 -14.90
N LYS A 202 26.73 0.43 -13.83
CA LYS A 202 28.21 0.44 -13.91
C LYS A 202 28.74 -0.90 -14.42
N ARG A 203 28.20 -2.02 -13.91
CA ARG A 203 28.56 -3.37 -14.35
C ARG A 203 28.32 -3.55 -15.85
N LEU A 204 27.11 -3.23 -16.32
CA LEU A 204 26.74 -3.32 -17.74
C LEU A 204 27.61 -2.40 -18.62
N ALA A 205 27.97 -1.21 -18.13
CA ALA A 205 28.85 -0.31 -18.87
C ALA A 205 30.27 -0.88 -19.02
N ALA A 206 30.80 -1.53 -17.98
CA ALA A 206 32.11 -2.18 -18.03
C ALA A 206 32.11 -3.38 -18.99
N GLU A 207 31.07 -4.21 -18.95
CA GLU A 207 30.91 -5.35 -19.86
C GLU A 207 30.79 -4.90 -21.33
N ALA A 208 30.02 -3.83 -21.59
CA ALA A 208 29.93 -3.25 -22.92
C ALA A 208 31.27 -2.72 -23.44
N ASP A 209 32.09 -2.13 -22.57
CA ASP A 209 33.44 -1.67 -22.93
C ASP A 209 34.39 -2.84 -23.25
N GLU A 210 34.29 -3.93 -22.50
CA GLU A 210 35.04 -5.16 -22.78
C GLU A 210 34.68 -5.75 -24.14
N TYR A 211 33.38 -5.86 -24.46
CA TYR A 211 32.96 -6.33 -25.79
C TYR A 211 33.41 -5.39 -26.90
N ARG A 212 33.40 -4.07 -26.69
CA ARG A 212 33.94 -3.12 -27.69
C ARG A 212 35.42 -3.35 -27.95
N LYS A 213 36.23 -3.57 -26.92
CA LYS A 213 37.65 -3.90 -27.08
C LYS A 213 37.85 -5.19 -27.86
N LYS A 214 37.07 -6.22 -27.55
CA LYS A 214 37.10 -7.50 -28.26
C LYS A 214 36.69 -7.37 -29.73
N VAL A 215 35.71 -6.53 -30.04
CA VAL A 215 35.34 -6.23 -31.43
C VAL A 215 36.50 -5.57 -32.16
N VAL A 216 37.13 -4.56 -31.57
CA VAL A 216 38.30 -3.90 -32.18
C VAL A 216 39.43 -4.90 -32.42
N GLU A 217 39.76 -5.74 -31.43
CA GLU A 217 40.79 -6.78 -31.55
C GLU A 217 40.49 -7.77 -32.70
N LEU A 218 39.26 -8.26 -32.78
CA LEU A 218 38.84 -9.19 -33.83
C LEU A 218 38.82 -8.53 -35.21
N THR A 219 38.43 -7.25 -35.30
CA THR A 219 38.48 -6.50 -36.56
C THR A 219 39.92 -6.29 -37.01
N THR A 220 40.83 -5.89 -36.11
CA THR A 220 42.25 -5.78 -36.44
C THR A 220 42.81 -7.13 -36.90
N LYS A 221 42.51 -8.22 -36.19
CA LYS A 221 42.94 -9.56 -36.61
C LYS A 221 42.38 -9.95 -37.98
N LEU A 222 41.13 -9.59 -38.28
CA LEU A 222 40.51 -9.84 -39.58
C LEU A 222 41.20 -9.05 -40.69
N ASP A 223 41.49 -7.78 -40.46
CA ASP A 223 42.14 -6.90 -41.44
C ASP A 223 43.60 -7.31 -41.70
N ASP A 224 44.30 -7.79 -40.67
CA ASP A 224 45.70 -8.25 -40.75
C ASP A 224 45.83 -9.71 -41.26
N MET A 225 44.72 -10.45 -41.37
CA MET A 225 44.73 -11.84 -41.81
C MET A 225 44.77 -11.91 -43.34
N ASP A 226 45.97 -11.98 -43.90
CA ASP A 226 46.18 -12.34 -45.30
C ASP A 226 46.28 -13.88 -45.48
N ILE A 227 46.04 -14.32 -46.72
CA ILE A 227 46.00 -15.73 -47.08
C ILE A 227 47.36 -16.41 -46.86
N ASP A 228 48.46 -15.68 -47.06
CA ASP A 228 49.81 -16.21 -46.97
C ASP A 228 50.18 -16.50 -45.50
N SER A 229 49.92 -15.55 -44.60
CA SER A 229 50.11 -15.67 -43.16
C SER A 229 49.24 -16.78 -42.56
N PHE A 230 47.99 -16.92 -43.04
CA PHE A 230 47.12 -18.02 -42.63
C PHE A 230 47.67 -19.39 -43.06
N LEU A 231 48.15 -19.49 -44.30
CA LEU A 231 48.74 -20.73 -44.82
C LEU A 231 50.07 -21.06 -44.13
N GLU A 232 50.87 -20.06 -43.74
CA GLU A 232 52.09 -20.24 -42.95
C GLU A 232 51.79 -20.80 -41.56
N GLU A 233 50.79 -20.26 -40.85
CA GLU A 233 50.38 -20.75 -39.52
C GLU A 233 49.89 -22.21 -39.60
N GLN A 234 49.07 -22.54 -40.61
CA GLN A 234 48.65 -23.92 -40.84
C GLN A 234 49.83 -24.83 -41.18
N SER A 235 50.73 -24.39 -42.06
CA SER A 235 51.92 -25.17 -42.43
C SER A 235 52.84 -25.44 -41.23
N ALA A 236 52.99 -24.46 -40.34
CA ALA A 236 53.74 -24.61 -39.09
C ALA A 236 53.09 -25.65 -38.15
N TYR A 237 51.76 -25.61 -38.00
CA TYR A 237 51.01 -26.59 -37.22
C TYR A 237 51.16 -28.02 -37.77
N TYR A 238 51.07 -28.21 -39.09
CA TYR A 238 51.30 -29.52 -39.71
C TYR A 238 52.75 -29.99 -39.58
N LYS A 239 53.73 -29.09 -39.67
CA LYS A 239 55.16 -29.42 -39.46
C LYS A 239 55.47 -29.83 -38.02
N GLU A 240 54.78 -29.23 -37.04
CA GLU A 240 54.89 -29.64 -35.64
C GLU A 240 54.35 -31.06 -35.43
N LEU A 241 53.20 -31.37 -36.03
CA LEU A 241 52.57 -32.70 -35.93
C LEU A 241 53.31 -33.78 -36.74
N PHE A 242 53.91 -33.41 -37.87
CA PHE A 242 54.58 -34.33 -38.80
C PHE A 242 55.96 -33.81 -39.21
N PRO A 243 56.98 -33.87 -38.33
CA PRO A 243 58.29 -33.27 -38.57
C PRO A 243 59.07 -33.85 -39.76
N SER A 244 58.70 -35.06 -40.20
CA SER A 244 59.33 -35.77 -41.32
C SER A 244 58.76 -35.41 -42.68
N LEU A 245 57.66 -34.64 -42.75
CA LEU A 245 57.06 -34.17 -44.00
C LEU A 245 57.52 -32.74 -44.27
N ASP A 246 57.90 -32.43 -45.52
CA ASP A 246 58.17 -31.05 -45.90
C ASP A 246 56.84 -30.37 -46.22
N PRO A 247 56.50 -29.21 -45.61
CA PRO A 247 55.36 -28.39 -46.02
C PRO A 247 55.30 -28.11 -47.53
N ALA A 248 56.46 -28.08 -48.21
CA ALA A 248 56.55 -27.93 -49.66
C ALA A 248 55.94 -29.12 -50.44
N ASP A 249 55.85 -30.31 -49.83
CA ASP A 249 55.26 -31.50 -50.45
C ASP A 249 53.73 -31.44 -50.54
N PHE A 250 53.09 -30.54 -49.78
CA PHE A 250 51.64 -30.35 -49.75
C PHE A 250 51.16 -29.27 -50.75
N ALA A 251 52.06 -28.42 -51.23
CA ALA A 251 51.73 -27.34 -52.15
C ALA A 251 51.84 -27.84 -53.61
N GLU A 252 50.72 -28.19 -54.24
CA GLU A 252 50.68 -28.32 -55.69
C GLU A 252 51.06 -26.97 -56.33
N ALA A 253 52.00 -26.99 -57.29
CA ALA A 253 52.38 -25.83 -58.07
C ALA A 253 51.16 -25.26 -58.82
N GLY A 254 50.54 -24.24 -58.23
CA GLY A 254 49.39 -23.53 -58.81
C GLY A 254 48.19 -23.28 -57.90
N MET A 255 48.13 -23.84 -56.67
CA MET A 255 47.01 -23.55 -55.76
C MET A 255 47.04 -22.13 -55.17
N VAL A 256 48.24 -21.57 -54.93
CA VAL A 256 48.38 -20.22 -54.36
C VAL A 256 48.15 -19.11 -55.40
N SER A 257 48.36 -19.39 -56.70
CA SER A 257 48.19 -18.41 -57.78
C SER A 257 46.74 -18.16 -58.23
N ASN A 258 45.77 -18.92 -57.72
CA ASN A 258 44.35 -18.81 -58.10
C ASN A 258 43.44 -18.22 -57.00
N LEU A 259 44.02 -17.69 -55.91
CA LEU A 259 43.27 -17.15 -54.77
C LEU A 259 43.51 -15.64 -54.51
N CYS A 260 44.19 -14.94 -55.43
CA CYS A 260 44.25 -13.46 -55.47
C CYS A 260 43.19 -12.89 -56.41
#